data_AF-A0A139GSZ1-F1
#
_entry.id   AF-A0A139GSZ1-F1
#
_cell.length_a   1.000
_cell.length_b   1.000
_cell.length_c   1.000
_cell.angle_alpha   90.00
_cell.angle_beta   90.00
_cell.angle_gamma   90.00
#
_symmetry.space_group_name_H-M   'P 1'
#
loop_
_entity.id
_entity.type
_entity.pdbx_description
1 polymer ?
#
loop_
_entity_poly.entity_id
_entity_poly.type
_entity_poly.pdbx_seq_one_letter_code
_entity_poly.pdbx_strand_id
1 'polypeptide(L)'
;ACQILRLLVEAKIVGILIEIPLLHWDDHNCILSGLKSLAEMGQENLSFVLDKAGSVRYEDRPVPKLKSSYDVIVNVKYTGICGSDVHYWVHGEIGHFVVKSPMVLGHESSGIVSEVGDGVTTVKKGDRVAMEPGIPCRRCVNCKSGKYNLCPEMAFAATPPFDGTLAKYYCLPEDFCYKLPQHISLEEGALLEPLSVGVDPSTRLKKSYSKASQIAAEYAVVE
;
A
#
# COMPACT_ATOMS: atom_id res chain seq x y z
N ALA A 1 -12.44 -16.92 3.86
CA ALA A 1 -12.88 -15.62 4.40
C ALA A 1 -12.72 -15.54 5.92
N CYS A 2 -13.40 -16.36 6.74
CA CYS A 2 -13.35 -16.28 8.22
C CYS A 2 -11.96 -16.39 8.87
N GLN A 3 -11.04 -17.20 8.34
CA GLN A 3 -9.69 -17.34 8.94
C GLN A 3 -8.76 -16.15 8.65
N ILE A 4 -8.79 -15.57 7.45
CA ILE A 4 -8.05 -14.34 7.13
C ILE A 4 -8.57 -13.17 7.96
N LEU A 5 -9.90 -12.99 8.02
CA LEU A 5 -10.51 -11.93 8.82
C LEU A 5 -10.13 -12.08 10.30
N ARG A 6 -10.10 -13.32 10.82
CA ARG A 6 -9.68 -13.57 12.20
C ARG A 6 -8.20 -13.24 12.44
N LEU A 7 -7.31 -13.62 11.54
CA LEU A 7 -5.87 -13.31 11.65
C LEU A 7 -5.56 -11.81 11.49
N LEU A 8 -6.31 -11.11 10.62
CA LEU A 8 -6.18 -9.67 10.44
C LEU A 8 -6.73 -8.88 11.65
N VAL A 9 -7.79 -9.39 12.30
CA VAL A 9 -8.39 -8.80 13.52
C VAL A 9 -7.51 -9.01 14.75
N GLU A 10 -6.80 -10.14 14.87
CA GLU A 10 -5.98 -10.45 16.05
C GLU A 10 -4.64 -9.67 16.13
N ALA A 11 -4.22 -8.96 15.08
CA ALA A 11 -2.84 -8.46 14.95
C ALA A 11 -2.63 -6.93 14.90
N LYS A 12 -3.61 -6.11 15.30
CA LYS A 12 -3.43 -4.64 15.49
C LYS A 12 -2.79 -3.89 14.30
N ILE A 13 -3.04 -4.31 13.05
CA ILE A 13 -2.63 -3.56 11.83
C ILE A 13 -3.82 -3.17 10.94
N VAL A 14 -5.06 -3.62 11.21
CA VAL A 14 -6.20 -3.24 10.37
C VAL A 14 -7.34 -2.68 11.23
N GLY A 15 -7.65 -1.40 11.05
CA GLY A 15 -8.94 -0.83 11.39
C GLY A 15 -10.00 -1.39 10.44
N ILE A 16 -10.46 -2.62 10.70
CA ILE A 16 -11.81 -3.03 10.31
C ILE A 16 -12.71 -2.49 11.42
N LEU A 17 -13.48 -1.44 11.09
CA LEU A 17 -14.58 -0.85 11.85
C LEU A 17 -15.05 -1.65 13.09
N ILE A 18 -14.41 -1.43 14.24
CA ILE A 18 -14.95 -1.67 15.58
C ILE A 18 -14.39 -0.57 16.49
N GLU A 19 -15.25 0.29 17.04
CA GLU A 19 -14.88 1.23 18.11
C GLU A 19 -14.25 0.49 19.29
N ILE A 20 -13.06 0.93 19.74
CA ILE A 20 -12.51 0.54 21.04
C ILE A 20 -12.03 1.83 21.74
N PRO A 21 -12.40 2.05 23.02
CA PRO A 21 -12.24 3.33 23.68
C PRO A 21 -10.77 3.65 23.99
N LEU A 22 -10.49 4.95 23.97
CA LEU A 22 -9.27 5.62 24.41
C LEU A 22 -8.65 4.95 25.66
N LEU A 23 -7.42 4.43 25.50
CA LEU A 23 -6.53 4.15 26.62
C LEU A 23 -5.25 4.96 26.44
N HIS A 24 -5.09 5.95 27.33
CA HIS A 24 -3.87 6.70 27.58
C HIS A 24 -2.67 5.76 27.77
N TRP A 25 -1.51 6.16 27.26
CA TRP A 25 -0.21 5.58 27.56
C TRP A 25 0.63 6.64 28.27
N ASP A 26 0.86 6.45 29.57
CA ASP A 26 1.92 7.11 30.33
C ASP A 26 2.97 6.06 30.73
N ASP A 27 4.21 6.33 30.29
CA ASP A 27 5.49 6.24 30.99
C ASP A 27 6.05 4.97 31.69
N HIS A 28 7.29 4.68 31.26
CA HIS A 28 8.48 4.19 31.99
C HIS A 28 8.75 2.68 32.25
N ASN A 29 9.93 2.30 31.71
CA ASN A 29 10.96 1.36 32.20
C ASN A 29 10.80 -0.16 31.99
N CYS A 30 11.66 -0.74 31.13
CA CYS A 30 12.47 -1.90 31.52
C CYS A 30 13.72 -2.11 30.63
N ILE A 31 14.87 -1.71 31.18
CA ILE A 31 16.19 -2.38 31.20
C ILE A 31 16.92 -2.68 29.88
N LEU A 32 18.01 -1.92 29.74
CA LEU A 32 19.19 -2.12 28.88
C LEU A 32 19.90 -3.45 29.19
N SER A 33 19.96 -4.36 28.20
CA SER A 33 21.09 -5.29 28.06
C SER A 33 21.28 -5.66 26.57
N GLY A 34 22.44 -5.28 26.01
CA GLY A 34 22.82 -5.58 24.63
C GLY A 34 22.72 -4.38 23.67
N LEU A 35 23.60 -3.39 23.83
CA LEU A 35 23.76 -2.30 22.87
C LEU A 35 24.35 -2.85 21.55
N LYS A 36 23.48 -3.28 20.63
CA LYS A 36 23.70 -2.99 19.21
C LYS A 36 23.52 -1.49 19.05
N SER A 37 24.28 -0.85 18.17
CA SER A 37 24.13 0.58 17.95
C SER A 37 22.66 0.89 17.59
N LEU A 38 22.12 2.04 18.02
CA LEU A 38 20.76 2.48 17.65
C LEU A 38 20.57 2.56 16.12
N ALA A 39 21.65 2.57 15.35
CA ALA A 39 21.67 2.51 13.89
C ALA A 39 21.53 1.08 13.31
N GLU A 40 21.79 0.02 14.09
CA GLU A 40 21.73 -1.38 13.68
C GLU A 40 20.47 -2.11 14.14
N MET A 41 19.67 -1.49 15.02
CA MET A 41 18.27 -1.86 15.20
C MET A 41 17.51 -1.37 13.97
N GLY A 42 17.65 -2.07 12.85
CA GLY A 42 16.83 -1.85 11.67
C GLY A 42 15.38 -1.79 12.15
N GLN A 43 14.70 -0.67 11.91
CA GLN A 43 13.32 -0.51 12.34
C GLN A 43 12.51 -1.73 11.90
N GLU A 44 11.76 -2.30 12.83
CA GLU A 44 10.88 -3.43 12.59
C GLU A 44 9.74 -2.99 11.65
N ASN A 45 9.63 -3.68 10.51
CA ASN A 45 8.57 -3.50 9.52
C ASN A 45 7.62 -4.70 9.53
N LEU A 46 6.78 -4.77 10.57
CA LEU A 46 5.77 -5.82 10.70
C LEU A 46 4.91 -5.89 9.42
N SER A 47 4.93 -7.06 8.79
CA SER A 47 4.36 -7.33 7.47
C SER A 47 3.46 -8.57 7.51
N PHE A 48 2.37 -8.56 6.75
CA PHE A 48 1.48 -9.70 6.58
C PHE A 48 1.87 -10.50 5.34
N VAL A 49 2.52 -11.64 5.57
CA VAL A 49 3.19 -12.44 4.56
C VAL A 49 2.37 -13.68 4.21
N LEU A 50 2.14 -13.89 2.92
CA LEU A 50 1.67 -15.15 2.35
C LEU A 50 2.87 -16.03 2.00
N ASP A 51 3.06 -17.14 2.72
CA ASP A 51 4.13 -18.10 2.41
C ASP A 51 3.77 -19.00 1.24
N LYS A 52 2.53 -19.50 1.24
CA LYS A 52 1.90 -20.37 0.22
C LYS A 52 0.39 -20.40 0.43
N ALA A 53 -0.35 -21.01 -0.49
CA ALA A 53 -1.79 -21.22 -0.35
C ALA A 53 -2.17 -21.77 1.05
N GLY A 54 -3.13 -21.11 1.71
CA GLY A 54 -3.62 -21.43 3.05
C GLY A 54 -2.72 -20.97 4.21
N SER A 55 -1.53 -20.43 3.94
CA SER A 55 -0.52 -20.14 4.97
C SER A 55 -0.09 -18.68 4.95
N VAL A 56 -0.55 -17.92 5.94
CA VAL A 56 -0.17 -16.52 6.18
C VAL A 56 0.38 -16.36 7.59
N ARG A 57 1.26 -15.37 7.78
CA ARG A 57 1.82 -15.03 9.08
C ARG A 57 2.24 -13.58 9.13
N TYR A 58 2.42 -13.08 10.34
CA TYR A 58 3.12 -11.83 10.57
C TYR A 58 4.63 -12.08 10.63
N GLU A 59 5.39 -11.18 10.03
CA GLU A 59 6.84 -11.20 10.01
C GLU A 59 7.38 -9.78 10.12
N ASP A 60 8.35 -9.55 11.00
CA ASP A 60 9.15 -8.33 10.91
C ASP A 60 10.13 -8.45 9.76
N ARG A 61 9.93 -7.60 8.75
CA ARG A 61 10.89 -7.41 7.66
C ARG A 61 11.74 -6.17 7.92
N PRO A 62 12.87 -5.99 7.23
CA PRO A 62 13.57 -4.71 7.23
C PRO A 62 12.67 -3.60 6.68
N VAL A 63 12.72 -2.40 7.28
CA VAL A 63 12.18 -1.19 6.63
C VAL A 63 12.84 -1.04 5.25
N PRO A 64 12.06 -0.82 4.18
CA PRO A 64 12.62 -0.64 2.86
C PRO A 64 13.54 0.58 2.83
N LYS A 65 14.59 0.51 2.02
CA LYS A 65 15.45 1.67 1.73
C LYS A 65 14.95 2.37 0.46
N LEU A 66 15.18 3.67 0.37
CA LEU A 66 15.02 4.40 -0.89
C LEU A 66 15.95 3.77 -1.95
N LYS A 67 15.40 3.42 -3.11
CA LYS A 67 16.17 2.83 -4.23
C LYS A 67 16.53 3.88 -5.28
N SER A 68 15.78 4.98 -5.31
CA SER A 68 15.91 6.13 -6.21
C SER A 68 15.84 7.43 -5.43
N SER A 69 16.40 8.51 -5.98
CA SER A 69 16.24 9.87 -5.45
C SER A 69 14.79 10.37 -5.50
N TYR A 70 13.93 9.72 -6.29
CA TYR A 70 12.52 10.05 -6.46
C TYR A 70 11.58 9.10 -5.68
N ASP A 71 12.14 8.22 -4.84
CA ASP A 71 11.34 7.33 -4.01
C ASP A 71 10.89 8.00 -2.71
N VAL A 72 9.81 7.46 -2.16
CA VAL A 72 9.20 7.88 -0.90
C VAL A 72 8.95 6.64 -0.06
N ILE A 73 9.27 6.70 1.24
CA ILE A 73 8.84 5.69 2.20
C ILE A 73 7.60 6.20 2.93
N VAL A 74 6.52 5.45 2.82
CA VAL A 74 5.24 5.74 3.47
C VAL A 74 5.08 4.83 4.68
N ASN A 75 4.78 5.40 5.83
CA ASN A 75 4.25 4.68 6.99
C ASN A 75 2.77 4.39 6.73
N VAL A 76 2.47 3.15 6.34
CA VAL A 76 1.13 2.73 5.93
C VAL A 76 0.22 2.73 7.17
N LYS A 77 -0.95 3.35 7.03
CA LYS A 77 -1.93 3.49 8.11
C LYS A 77 -3.17 2.65 7.88
N TYR A 78 -3.60 2.56 6.63
CA TYR A 78 -4.75 1.76 6.22
C TYR A 78 -4.42 1.02 4.94
N THR A 79 -4.85 -0.23 4.89
CA THR A 79 -4.82 -1.06 3.69
C THR A 79 -6.13 -1.84 3.61
N GLY A 80 -6.87 -1.66 2.53
CA GLY A 80 -8.04 -2.47 2.19
C GLY A 80 -7.63 -3.89 1.80
N ILE A 81 -8.58 -4.82 1.93
CA ILE A 81 -8.41 -6.22 1.53
C ILE A 81 -9.22 -6.47 0.28
N CYS A 82 -8.53 -6.77 -0.82
CA CYS A 82 -9.18 -7.04 -2.09
C CYS A 82 -9.55 -8.52 -2.22
N GLY A 83 -10.48 -8.82 -3.14
CA GLY A 83 -10.78 -10.20 -3.53
C GLY A 83 -9.55 -10.94 -4.06
N SER A 84 -8.61 -10.25 -4.69
CA SER A 84 -7.35 -10.82 -5.20
C SER A 84 -6.43 -11.29 -4.06
N ASP A 85 -6.31 -10.56 -2.94
CA ASP A 85 -5.55 -11.02 -1.76
C ASP A 85 -6.11 -12.33 -1.21
N VAL A 86 -7.44 -12.42 -1.14
CA VAL A 86 -8.13 -13.65 -0.74
C VAL A 86 -7.90 -14.77 -1.75
N HIS A 87 -7.91 -14.46 -3.05
CA HIS A 87 -7.65 -15.44 -4.10
C HIS A 87 -6.22 -16.00 -4.03
N TYR A 88 -5.21 -15.14 -3.85
CA TYR A 88 -3.83 -15.57 -3.60
C TYR A 88 -3.71 -16.41 -2.32
N TRP A 89 -4.38 -16.04 -1.23
CA TRP A 89 -4.36 -16.87 -0.03
C TRP A 89 -4.99 -18.24 -0.25
N VAL A 90 -6.14 -18.33 -0.92
CA VAL A 90 -6.82 -19.62 -1.13
C VAL A 90 -6.09 -20.50 -2.14
N HIS A 91 -5.62 -19.92 -3.24
CA HIS A 91 -5.15 -20.68 -4.41
C HIS A 91 -3.64 -20.58 -4.64
N GLY A 92 -2.97 -19.57 -4.10
CA GLY A 92 -1.54 -19.33 -4.33
C GLY A 92 -1.21 -18.72 -5.70
N GLU A 93 -2.22 -18.43 -6.52
CA GLU A 93 -2.05 -17.91 -7.88
C GLU A 93 -3.28 -17.16 -8.38
N ILE A 94 -3.07 -16.28 -9.36
CA ILE A 94 -4.11 -15.67 -10.20
C ILE A 94 -3.65 -15.75 -11.66
N GLY A 95 -4.29 -16.60 -12.45
CA GLY A 95 -3.88 -16.85 -13.82
C GLY A 95 -2.43 -17.36 -13.90
N HIS A 96 -1.54 -16.60 -14.56
CA HIS A 96 -0.12 -16.96 -14.67
C HIS A 96 0.76 -16.40 -13.54
N PHE A 97 0.20 -15.60 -12.63
CA PHE A 97 0.92 -15.03 -11.49
C PHE A 97 0.88 -16.01 -10.32
N VAL A 98 1.98 -16.75 -10.13
CA VAL A 98 2.10 -17.79 -9.12
C VAL A 98 3.01 -17.33 -7.98
N VAL A 99 2.56 -17.47 -6.74
CA VAL A 99 3.35 -17.18 -5.54
C VAL A 99 4.41 -18.27 -5.36
N LYS A 100 5.63 -18.00 -5.83
CA LYS A 100 6.77 -18.94 -5.77
C LYS A 100 7.65 -18.75 -4.52
N SER A 101 7.49 -17.63 -3.83
CA SER A 101 8.24 -17.26 -2.62
C SER A 101 7.34 -16.41 -1.70
N PRO A 102 7.65 -16.33 -0.39
CA PRO A 102 6.84 -15.55 0.54
C PRO A 102 6.67 -14.09 0.12
N MET A 103 5.43 -13.62 0.03
CA MET A 103 5.07 -12.31 -0.51
C MET A 103 4.17 -11.56 0.47
N VAL A 104 4.41 -10.27 0.69
CA VAL A 104 3.49 -9.41 1.45
C VAL A 104 2.21 -9.19 0.63
N LEU A 105 1.04 -9.25 1.26
CA LEU A 105 -0.25 -8.99 0.61
C LEU A 105 -0.64 -7.50 0.65
N GLY A 106 -1.76 -7.14 0.00
CA GLY A 106 -2.35 -5.80 0.03
C GLY A 106 -1.83 -4.83 -1.02
N HIS A 107 -2.73 -3.99 -1.52
CA HIS A 107 -2.45 -2.96 -2.53
C HIS A 107 -3.39 -1.74 -2.47
N GLU A 108 -4.38 -1.74 -1.58
CA GLU A 108 -5.38 -0.67 -1.45
C GLU A 108 -5.02 0.26 -0.27
N SER A 109 -3.99 1.10 -0.39
CA SER A 109 -3.35 1.71 0.79
C SER A 109 -3.28 3.24 0.83
N SER A 110 -3.24 3.73 2.07
CA SER A 110 -2.89 5.12 2.40
C SER A 110 -1.98 5.18 3.63
N GLY A 111 -1.27 6.29 3.76
CA GLY A 111 -0.37 6.48 4.89
C GLY A 111 0.19 7.88 5.03
N ILE A 112 1.25 7.98 5.83
CA ILE A 112 1.96 9.21 6.10
C ILE A 112 3.39 9.08 5.58
N VAL A 113 3.84 10.04 4.80
CA VAL A 113 5.21 10.07 4.29
C VAL A 113 6.20 10.14 5.46
N SER A 114 7.09 9.14 5.54
CA SER A 114 8.09 8.99 6.61
C SER A 114 9.47 9.48 6.20
N GLU A 115 9.84 9.23 4.93
CA GLU A 115 11.13 9.58 4.33
C GLU A 115 10.92 9.87 2.84
N VAL A 116 11.73 10.77 2.28
CA VAL A 116 11.73 11.14 0.86
C VAL A 116 13.17 11.16 0.34
N GLY A 117 13.36 10.76 -0.91
CA GLY A 117 14.64 10.96 -1.59
C GLY A 117 14.92 12.42 -1.94
N ASP A 118 16.18 12.74 -2.20
CA ASP A 118 16.63 14.12 -2.45
C ASP A 118 16.06 14.76 -3.73
N GLY A 119 15.54 13.94 -4.65
CA GLY A 119 14.90 14.39 -5.88
C GLY A 119 13.40 14.61 -5.77
N VAL A 120 12.79 14.24 -4.63
CA VAL A 120 11.34 14.35 -4.41
C VAL A 120 10.92 15.81 -4.26
N THR A 121 9.86 16.20 -4.98
CA THR A 121 9.34 17.57 -5.02
C THR A 121 7.83 17.66 -4.83
N THR A 122 7.07 16.58 -5.03
CA THR A 122 5.59 16.60 -4.99
C THR A 122 5.01 16.36 -3.60
N VAL A 123 5.75 15.63 -2.75
CA VAL A 123 5.37 15.30 -1.36
C VAL A 123 6.55 15.52 -0.40
N LYS A 124 6.26 15.64 0.89
CA LYS A 124 7.28 15.73 1.94
C LYS A 124 6.90 14.92 3.17
N LYS A 125 7.90 14.64 4.03
CA LYS A 125 7.68 14.00 5.34
C LYS A 125 6.51 14.65 6.11
N GLY A 126 5.62 13.81 6.61
CA GLY A 126 4.40 14.20 7.33
C GLY A 126 3.17 14.41 6.44
N ASP A 127 3.31 14.50 5.12
CA ASP A 127 2.15 14.56 4.22
C ASP A 127 1.37 13.24 4.27
N ARG A 128 0.04 13.34 4.20
CA ARG A 128 -0.87 12.19 4.08
C ARG A 128 -1.05 11.86 2.61
N VAL A 129 -0.93 10.59 2.24
CA VAL A 129 -0.98 10.16 0.84
C VAL A 129 -1.84 8.92 0.66
N ALA A 130 -2.56 8.85 -0.45
CA ALA A 130 -3.00 7.59 -1.04
C ALA A 130 -1.92 7.06 -1.98
N MET A 131 -1.85 5.75 -2.13
CA MET A 131 -0.80 5.07 -2.87
C MET A 131 -1.40 4.36 -4.07
N GLU A 132 -0.92 4.67 -5.28
CA GLU A 132 -1.27 3.88 -6.46
C GLU A 132 -0.31 2.68 -6.58
N PRO A 133 -0.83 1.44 -6.58
CA PRO A 133 0.01 0.24 -6.40
C PRO A 133 0.78 -0.20 -7.65
N GLY A 134 0.44 0.30 -8.84
CA GLY A 134 0.98 -0.15 -10.12
C GLY A 134 2.07 0.78 -10.66
N ILE A 135 3.33 0.37 -10.58
CA ILE A 135 4.47 1.14 -11.08
C ILE A 135 4.85 0.68 -12.49
N PRO A 136 4.65 1.51 -13.53
CA PRO A 136 5.00 1.19 -14.91
C PRO A 136 6.48 1.49 -15.22
N CYS A 137 6.98 1.00 -16.35
CA CYS A 137 8.35 1.29 -16.79
C CYS A 137 8.56 2.71 -17.34
N ARG A 138 7.48 3.47 -17.57
CA ARG A 138 7.47 4.84 -18.13
C ARG A 138 8.08 5.00 -19.54
N ARG A 139 8.47 3.91 -20.20
CA ARG A 139 9.26 3.96 -21.46
C ARG A 139 8.58 3.31 -22.67
N CYS A 140 7.70 2.34 -22.44
CA CYS A 140 7.05 1.59 -23.51
C CYS A 140 5.96 2.42 -24.24
N VAL A 141 5.45 1.90 -25.36
CA VAL A 141 4.42 2.56 -26.18
C VAL A 141 3.17 2.85 -25.36
N ASN A 142 2.73 1.91 -24.52
CA ASN A 142 1.54 2.06 -23.68
C ASN A 142 1.70 3.23 -22.70
N CYS A 143 2.82 3.27 -21.97
CA CYS A 143 3.15 4.38 -21.05
C CYS A 143 3.17 5.73 -21.79
N LYS A 144 3.88 5.83 -22.92
CA LYS A 144 3.98 7.07 -23.70
C LYS A 144 2.65 7.50 -24.34
N SER A 145 1.70 6.58 -24.49
CA SER A 145 0.36 6.85 -24.99
C SER A 145 -0.67 7.20 -23.89
N GLY A 146 -0.24 7.31 -22.63
CA GLY A 146 -1.13 7.56 -21.49
C GLY A 146 -1.89 6.33 -20.98
N LYS A 147 -1.53 5.12 -21.45
CA LYS A 147 -2.15 3.84 -21.06
C LYS A 147 -1.19 3.00 -20.23
N TYR A 148 -0.56 3.60 -19.23
CA TYR A 148 0.50 2.95 -18.46
C TYR A 148 -0.01 1.73 -17.67
N ASN A 149 -1.31 1.64 -17.38
CA ASN A 149 -1.96 0.46 -16.82
C ASN A 149 -1.77 -0.80 -17.69
N LEU A 150 -1.51 -0.65 -18.99
CA LEU A 150 -1.20 -1.74 -19.93
C LEU A 150 0.32 -1.97 -20.08
N CYS A 151 1.15 -1.43 -19.19
CA CYS A 151 2.60 -1.62 -19.25
C CYS A 151 2.94 -3.11 -19.12
N PRO A 152 3.70 -3.70 -20.06
CA PRO A 152 4.10 -5.12 -19.97
C PRO A 152 5.11 -5.38 -18.84
N GLU A 153 5.79 -4.34 -18.37
CA GLU A 153 6.76 -4.37 -17.26
C GLU A 153 6.14 -3.78 -15.97
N MET A 154 4.82 -3.90 -15.81
CA MET A 154 4.13 -3.40 -14.62
C MET A 154 4.63 -4.11 -13.36
N ALA A 155 5.07 -3.34 -12.37
CA ALA A 155 5.33 -3.80 -11.02
C ALA A 155 4.15 -3.40 -10.13
N PHE A 156 3.28 -4.36 -9.79
CA PHE A 156 2.05 -4.11 -9.05
C PHE A 156 2.12 -4.71 -7.65
N ALA A 157 1.85 -3.91 -6.62
CA ALA A 157 1.89 -4.36 -5.22
C ALA A 157 1.00 -5.60 -5.00
N ALA A 158 1.51 -6.59 -4.26
CA ALA A 158 0.85 -7.88 -4.02
C ALA A 158 0.54 -8.71 -5.28
N THR A 159 1.21 -8.45 -6.41
CA THR A 159 1.23 -9.34 -7.57
C THR A 159 2.63 -9.95 -7.70
N PRO A 160 2.77 -11.30 -7.65
CA PRO A 160 4.08 -11.94 -7.71
C PRO A 160 4.92 -11.48 -8.92
N PRO A 161 6.21 -11.14 -8.72
CA PRO A 161 7.01 -11.35 -7.51
C PRO A 161 7.06 -10.15 -6.53
N PHE A 162 6.18 -9.16 -6.66
CA PHE A 162 6.27 -7.91 -5.91
C PHE A 162 5.51 -7.98 -4.57
N ASP A 163 6.19 -7.60 -3.49
CA ASP A 163 5.55 -7.44 -2.18
C ASP A 163 4.47 -6.36 -2.20
N GLY A 164 3.44 -6.57 -1.39
CA GLY A 164 2.32 -5.66 -1.15
C GLY A 164 2.54 -4.67 -0.01
N THR A 165 1.46 -3.97 0.31
CA THR A 165 1.41 -2.82 1.22
C THR A 165 0.81 -3.14 2.59
N LEU A 166 0.41 -4.39 2.90
CA LEU A 166 0.10 -4.83 4.27
C LEU A 166 1.38 -4.98 5.11
N ALA A 167 2.10 -3.88 5.24
CA ALA A 167 3.32 -3.72 6.03
C ALA A 167 3.32 -2.33 6.68
N LYS A 168 4.08 -2.15 7.76
CA LYS A 168 4.18 -0.86 8.46
C LYS A 168 4.80 0.26 7.61
N TYR A 169 5.72 -0.10 6.71
CA TYR A 169 6.41 0.81 5.80
C TYR A 169 6.50 0.20 4.40
N TYR A 170 6.24 1.02 3.38
CA TYR A 170 6.35 0.66 1.97
C TYR A 170 7.05 1.76 1.20
N CYS A 171 7.84 1.38 0.18
CA CYS A 171 8.62 2.32 -0.64
C CYS A 171 8.07 2.32 -2.07
N LEU A 172 7.75 3.50 -2.58
CA LEU A 172 7.26 3.71 -3.94
C LEU A 172 7.69 5.08 -4.48
N PRO A 173 7.70 5.27 -5.80
CA PRO A 173 8.00 6.56 -6.42
C PRO A 173 7.01 7.67 -6.01
N GLU A 174 7.48 8.92 -5.91
CA GLU A 174 6.65 10.07 -5.52
C GLU A 174 5.47 10.32 -6.46
N ASP A 175 5.61 10.00 -7.75
CA ASP A 175 4.59 10.19 -8.79
C ASP A 175 3.42 9.21 -8.65
N PHE A 176 3.51 8.25 -7.73
CA PHE A 176 2.44 7.31 -7.35
C PHE A 176 1.95 7.55 -5.90
N CYS A 177 2.34 8.69 -5.31
CA CYS A 177 1.90 9.14 -3.99
C CYS A 177 1.01 10.38 -4.12
N TYR A 178 -0.30 10.21 -3.95
CA TYR A 178 -1.27 11.28 -4.12
C TYR A 178 -1.59 11.92 -2.77
N LYS A 179 -1.21 13.19 -2.61
CA LYS A 179 -1.45 13.93 -1.38
C LYS A 179 -2.94 14.08 -1.10
N LEU A 180 -3.37 13.67 0.09
CA LEU A 180 -4.75 13.75 0.54
C LEU A 180 -5.07 15.16 1.06
N PRO A 181 -6.16 15.80 0.60
CA PRO A 181 -6.70 17.01 1.21
C PRO A 181 -7.02 16.82 2.69
N GLN A 182 -7.05 17.92 3.45
CA GLN A 182 -7.24 17.84 4.90
C GLN A 182 -8.56 17.16 5.31
N HIS A 183 -9.60 17.30 4.49
CA HIS A 183 -10.94 16.76 4.75
C HIS A 183 -11.12 15.30 4.33
N ILE A 184 -10.16 14.72 3.60
CA ILE A 184 -10.15 13.29 3.25
C ILE A 184 -9.34 12.54 4.30
N SER A 185 -9.98 11.58 4.94
CA SER A 185 -9.34 10.70 5.93
C SER A 185 -8.37 9.72 5.26
N LEU A 186 -7.49 9.11 6.05
CA LEU A 186 -6.62 8.04 5.54
C LEU A 186 -7.42 6.79 5.16
N GLU A 187 -8.48 6.45 5.88
CA GLU A 187 -9.36 5.32 5.53
C GLU A 187 -10.01 5.54 4.15
N GLU A 188 -10.58 6.73 3.90
CA GLU A 188 -11.09 7.09 2.57
C GLU A 188 -9.97 7.10 1.51
N GLY A 189 -8.76 7.51 1.89
CA GLY A 189 -7.58 7.45 1.02
C GLY A 189 -7.25 6.04 0.55
N ALA A 190 -7.41 5.03 1.41
CA ALA A 190 -7.17 3.62 1.04
C ALA A 190 -8.24 3.11 0.05
N LEU A 191 -9.47 3.63 0.15
CA LEU A 191 -10.57 3.33 -0.77
C LEU A 191 -10.41 3.97 -2.17
N LEU A 192 -9.43 4.86 -2.36
CA LEU A 192 -9.19 5.46 -3.67
C LEU A 192 -8.72 4.44 -4.71
N GLU A 193 -8.02 3.39 -4.31
CA GLU A 193 -7.63 2.30 -5.23
C GLU A 193 -8.86 1.59 -5.81
N PRO A 194 -9.77 1.00 -5.01
CA PRO A 194 -10.94 0.32 -5.59
C PRO A 194 -11.91 1.30 -6.26
N LEU A 195 -11.96 2.56 -5.80
CA LEU A 195 -12.74 3.60 -6.48
C LEU A 195 -12.19 3.91 -7.88
N SER A 196 -10.86 3.94 -8.05
CA SER A 196 -10.22 4.23 -9.34
C SER A 196 -10.59 3.17 -10.38
N VAL A 197 -10.71 1.90 -9.99
CA VAL A 197 -11.20 0.81 -10.85
C VAL A 197 -12.62 1.10 -11.33
N GLY A 198 -13.49 1.63 -10.48
CA GLY A 198 -14.86 2.01 -10.85
C GLY A 198 -14.96 3.27 -11.71
N VAL A 199 -13.94 4.13 -11.70
CA VAL A 199 -13.92 5.40 -12.45
C VAL A 199 -13.19 5.27 -13.79
N ASP A 200 -12.26 4.32 -13.92
CA ASP A 200 -11.45 4.08 -15.11
C ASP A 200 -12.35 4.04 -16.37
N PRO A 201 -12.16 4.96 -17.34
CA PRO A 201 -12.99 5.06 -18.55
C PRO A 201 -13.00 3.81 -19.44
N SER A 202 -12.02 2.93 -19.27
CA SER A 202 -11.97 1.62 -19.93
C SER A 202 -12.97 0.63 -19.33
N THR A 203 -13.34 0.82 -18.06
CA THR A 203 -14.52 0.19 -17.46
C THR A 203 -15.78 0.85 -18.00
N ARG A 204 -16.85 0.08 -18.17
CA ARG A 204 -17.96 0.37 -19.09
C ARG A 204 -18.88 1.54 -18.68
N LEU A 205 -18.50 2.39 -17.73
CA LEU A 205 -19.32 3.47 -17.16
C LEU A 205 -19.22 4.77 -17.98
N LYS A 206 -19.79 4.75 -19.20
CA LYS A 206 -19.90 5.92 -20.10
C LYS A 206 -21.03 6.91 -19.78
N LYS A 207 -21.49 7.08 -18.53
CA LYS A 207 -22.62 8.00 -18.25
C LYS A 207 -22.47 8.79 -16.94
N SER A 208 -22.46 10.11 -17.11
CA SER A 208 -22.75 11.19 -16.15
C SER A 208 -22.23 10.98 -14.72
N TYR A 209 -21.03 11.51 -14.48
CA TYR A 209 -20.38 11.54 -13.17
C TYR A 209 -21.10 12.43 -12.17
N SER A 210 -21.29 11.93 -10.94
CA SER A 210 -21.70 12.74 -9.79
C SER A 210 -20.49 13.52 -9.23
N LYS A 211 -20.73 14.49 -8.36
CA LYS A 211 -19.69 15.38 -7.79
C LYS A 211 -18.55 14.63 -7.07
N ALA A 212 -18.80 13.42 -6.56
CA ALA A 212 -17.77 12.54 -5.97
C ALA A 212 -16.87 11.89 -7.02
N SER A 213 -17.42 11.56 -8.19
CA SER A 213 -16.68 10.98 -9.31
C SER A 213 -15.86 12.03 -10.06
N GLN A 214 -16.22 13.32 -9.97
CA GLN A 214 -15.38 14.42 -10.45
C GLN A 214 -14.08 14.55 -9.63
N ILE A 215 -14.11 14.28 -8.32
CA ILE A 215 -12.89 14.29 -7.49
C ILE A 215 -11.99 13.09 -7.84
N ALA A 216 -12.55 11.91 -8.06
CA ALA A 216 -11.74 10.78 -8.51
C ALA A 216 -11.21 10.96 -9.95
N ALA A 217 -11.99 11.58 -10.85
CA ALA A 217 -11.59 11.81 -12.24
C ALA A 217 -10.63 13.00 -12.44
N GLU A 218 -10.74 14.08 -11.64
CA GLU A 218 -9.77 15.19 -11.65
C GLU A 218 -8.42 14.79 -11.04
N TYR A 219 -8.37 13.75 -10.20
CA TYR A 219 -7.13 13.30 -9.54
C TYR A 219 -6.52 12.03 -10.15
N ALA A 220 -7.30 11.19 -10.87
CA ALA A 220 -6.77 10.11 -11.70
C ALA A 220 -6.23 10.62 -13.06
N VAL A 221 -6.50 11.87 -13.40
CA VAL A 221 -6.05 12.54 -14.63
C VAL A 221 -5.54 13.93 -14.27
N VAL A 222 -4.42 14.02 -13.56
CA VAL A 222 -3.71 15.30 -13.42
C VAL A 222 -2.75 15.42 -14.61
N GLU A 223 -2.87 16.57 -15.30
CA GLU A 223 -2.29 16.98 -16.60
C GLU A 223 -0.86 16.54 -16.94
#